data_AF-A0A353GHX9-F1
#
_entry.id   AF-A0A353GHX9-F1
#
_cell.length_a   1.000
_cell.length_b   1.000
_cell.length_c   1.000
_cell.angle_alpha   90.00
_cell.angle_beta   90.00
_cell.angle_gamma   90.00
#
_symmetry.space_group_name_H-M   'P 1'
#
loop_
_entity.id
_entity.type
_entity.pdbx_description
1 polymer ?
#
loop_
_entity_poly.entity_id
_entity_poly.type
_entity_poly.pdbx_seq_one_letter_code
_entity_poly.pdbx_strand_id
1 'polypeptide(L)'
;MLETSRIFFNSQFDYIYFFYGLGFILLASVCSFLRQTATQPIPWKWIGFFGLLHGICEWTDLLALNLGDGETFRYWRTVLNLSSFLCLVEFGRAATGVLHGKTAGRWIHFLFLFVVITGYPLDGRNGLNIFSRYAPGFLGGLWVAYTLS
;
A
#
# COMPACT_ATOMS: atom_id res chain seq x y z
N MET A 1 -2.17 -31.69 -18.39
CA MET A 1 -1.11 -30.72 -18.73
C MET A 1 -1.49 -29.27 -18.38
N LEU A 2 -2.68 -28.79 -18.78
CA LEU A 2 -3.18 -27.45 -18.39
C LEU A 2 -3.50 -27.32 -16.89
N GLU A 3 -3.95 -28.40 -16.25
CA GLU A 3 -4.30 -28.40 -14.83
C GLU A 3 -3.06 -28.43 -13.93
N THR A 4 -2.07 -29.26 -14.26
CA THR A 4 -0.77 -29.33 -13.56
C THR A 4 -0.01 -28.00 -13.61
N SER A 5 -0.06 -27.30 -14.74
CA SER A 5 0.54 -25.97 -14.87
C SER A 5 -0.19 -24.92 -14.04
N ARG A 6 -1.54 -24.90 -14.03
CA ARG A 6 -2.31 -24.00 -13.15
C ARG A 6 -1.99 -24.21 -11.67
N ILE A 7 -1.93 -25.47 -11.22
CA ILE A 7 -1.59 -25.80 -9.82
C ILE A 7 -0.18 -25.32 -9.48
N PHE A 8 0.78 -25.54 -10.37
CA PHE A 8 2.15 -25.05 -10.18
C PHE A 8 2.20 -23.52 -10.06
N PHE A 9 1.56 -22.79 -10.97
CA PHE A 9 1.53 -21.32 -10.95
C PHE A 9 0.84 -20.77 -9.71
N ASN A 10 -0.31 -21.34 -9.30
CA ASN A 10 -1.00 -20.93 -8.08
C ASN A 10 -0.11 -21.11 -6.85
N SER A 11 0.57 -22.27 -6.75
CA SER A 11 1.52 -22.50 -5.66
C SER A 11 2.66 -21.48 -5.66
N GLN A 12 3.20 -21.08 -6.82
CA GLN A 12 4.21 -20.01 -6.87
C GLN A 12 3.66 -18.66 -6.39
N PHE A 13 2.44 -18.30 -6.80
CA PHE A 13 1.79 -17.08 -6.32
C PHE A 13 1.56 -17.11 -4.81
N ASP A 14 1.22 -18.27 -4.23
CA ASP A 14 1.02 -18.41 -2.79
C ASP A 14 2.30 -18.03 -2.01
N TYR A 15 3.44 -18.58 -2.44
CA TYR A 15 4.73 -18.25 -1.84
C TYR A 15 5.06 -16.77 -2.01
N ILE A 16 4.85 -16.21 -3.21
CA ILE A 16 5.15 -14.81 -3.51
C ILE A 16 4.34 -13.86 -2.61
N TYR A 17 3.02 -14.03 -2.54
CA TYR A 17 2.16 -13.19 -1.70
C TYR A 17 2.48 -13.34 -0.21
N PHE A 18 2.82 -14.55 0.24
CA PHE A 18 3.22 -14.78 1.62
C PHE A 18 4.48 -13.99 1.99
N PHE A 19 5.54 -14.12 1.18
CA PHE A 19 6.82 -13.45 1.44
C PHE A 19 6.74 -11.92 1.25
N TYR A 20 5.97 -11.42 0.27
CA TYR A 20 5.72 -9.99 0.15
C TYR A 20 5.01 -9.43 1.38
N GLY A 21 3.91 -10.08 1.78
CA GLY A 21 3.17 -9.69 2.97
C GLY A 21 4.06 -9.68 4.21
N LEU A 22 4.83 -10.75 4.42
CA LEU A 22 5.79 -10.85 5.51
C LEU A 22 6.85 -9.75 5.48
N GLY A 23 7.40 -9.43 4.31
CA GLY A 23 8.36 -8.35 4.13
C GLY A 23 7.81 -6.99 4.58
N PHE A 24 6.55 -6.70 4.26
CA PHE A 24 5.88 -5.48 4.71
C PHE A 24 5.57 -5.47 6.21
N ILE A 25 5.24 -6.62 6.82
CA ILE A 25 5.08 -6.74 8.28
C ILE A 25 6.43 -6.55 9.01
N LEU A 26 7.52 -7.08 8.46
CA LEU A 26 8.86 -6.85 8.98
C LEU A 26 9.27 -5.38 8.87
N LEU A 27 8.96 -4.72 7.74
CA LEU A 27 9.15 -3.28 7.57
C LEU A 27 8.41 -2.49 8.67
N ALA A 28 7.16 -2.86 8.96
CA ALA A 28 6.39 -2.23 10.02
C ALA A 28 7.03 -2.40 11.41
N SER A 29 7.60 -3.58 11.66
CA SER A 29 8.32 -3.89 12.89
C SER A 29 9.59 -3.05 13.02
N VAL A 30 10.42 -2.99 11.98
CA VAL A 30 11.64 -2.16 11.95
C VAL A 30 11.32 -0.68 12.13
N CYS A 31 10.30 -0.15 11.46
CA CYS A 31 9.87 1.24 11.61
C CYS A 31 9.41 1.57 13.04
N SER A 32 8.84 0.59 13.76
CA SER A 32 8.42 0.75 15.15
C SER A 32 9.63 0.88 16.10
N PHE A 33 10.73 0.18 15.81
CA PHE A 33 12.00 0.35 16.51
C PHE A 33 12.67 1.68 16.15
N LEU A 34 12.75 2.02 14.85
CA LEU A 34 13.37 3.28 14.40
C LEU A 34 12.68 4.51 14.98
N ARG A 35 11.35 4.46 15.19
CA ARG A 35 10.61 5.52 15.86
C ARG A 35 11.13 5.83 17.28
N GLN A 36 11.66 4.84 17.99
CA GLN A 36 12.14 5.00 19.37
C GLN A 36 13.57 5.53 19.44
N THR A 37 14.38 5.22 18.42
CA THR A 37 15.83 5.49 18.41
C THR A 37 16.21 6.70 17.55
N ALA A 38 15.34 7.15 16.66
CA ALA A 38 15.65 8.24 15.73
C ALA A 38 15.87 9.57 16.47
N THR A 39 17.07 10.13 16.30
CA THR A 39 17.42 11.49 16.76
C THR A 39 16.76 12.58 15.91
N GLN A 40 16.32 12.24 14.69
CA GLN A 40 15.61 13.15 13.79
C GLN A 40 14.09 12.88 13.78
N PRO A 41 13.24 13.91 13.52
CA PRO A 41 11.78 13.81 13.65
C PRO A 41 11.09 13.05 12.50
N ILE A 42 11.77 12.11 11.84
CA ILE A 42 11.22 11.39 10.69
C ILE A 42 9.96 10.61 11.12
N PRO A 43 8.83 10.76 10.42
CA PRO A 43 7.55 10.22 10.85
C PRO A 43 7.39 8.73 10.51
N TRP A 44 8.31 7.89 10.98
CA TRP A 44 8.38 6.43 10.74
C TRP A 44 7.07 5.67 10.99
N LYS A 45 6.20 6.21 11.86
CA LYS A 45 4.87 5.65 12.12
C LYS A 45 4.05 5.43 10.84
N TRP A 46 4.18 6.31 9.85
CA TRP A 46 3.37 6.24 8.62
C TRP A 46 3.87 5.16 7.66
N ILE A 47 5.19 4.97 7.52
CA ILE A 47 5.75 3.80 6.82
C ILE A 47 5.40 2.52 7.57
N GLY A 48 5.41 2.56 8.91
CA GLY A 48 4.99 1.43 9.72
C GLY A 48 3.55 1.01 9.44
N PHE A 49 2.61 1.95 9.43
CA PHE A 49 1.22 1.68 9.08
C PHE A 49 1.05 1.25 7.61
N PHE A 50 1.79 1.84 6.68
CA PHE A 50 1.81 1.39 5.30
C PHE A 50 2.23 -0.08 5.21
N GLY A 51 3.36 -0.46 5.81
CA GLY A 51 3.83 -1.85 5.83
C GLY A 51 2.83 -2.79 6.48
N LEU A 52 2.22 -2.41 7.61
CA LEU A 52 1.22 -3.24 8.26
C LEU A 52 0.00 -3.48 7.36
N LEU A 53 -0.62 -2.40 6.87
CA LEU A 53 -1.85 -2.48 6.07
C LEU A 53 -1.61 -3.16 4.73
N HIS A 54 -0.50 -2.83 4.06
CA HIS A 54 -0.17 -3.42 2.77
C HIS A 54 0.23 -4.89 2.91
N GLY A 55 0.95 -5.25 3.98
CA GLY A 55 1.26 -6.65 4.27
C GLY A 55 0.02 -7.51 4.51
N ILE A 56 -0.95 -6.99 5.28
CA ILE A 56 -2.26 -7.62 5.44
C ILE A 56 -2.99 -7.70 4.10
N CYS A 57 -2.89 -6.66 3.25
CA CYS A 57 -3.51 -6.66 1.93
C CYS A 57 -2.99 -7.81 1.05
N GLU A 58 -1.67 -8.03 1.00
CA GLU A 58 -1.07 -9.14 0.26
C GLU A 58 -1.52 -10.51 0.79
N TRP A 59 -1.65 -10.65 2.12
CA TRP A 59 -2.21 -11.88 2.69
C TRP A 59 -3.71 -12.05 2.43
N THR A 60 -4.49 -10.97 2.32
CA THR A 60 -5.88 -11.09 1.88
C THR A 60 -6.00 -11.46 0.41
N ASP A 61 -5.04 -11.06 -0.42
CA ASP A 61 -4.92 -11.48 -1.82
C ASP A 61 -4.60 -12.98 -1.90
N LEU A 62 -3.69 -13.47 -1.05
CA LEU A 62 -3.41 -14.90 -0.86
C LEU A 62 -4.66 -15.69 -0.44
N LEU A 63 -5.41 -15.19 0.54
CA LEU A 63 -6.65 -15.82 0.99
C LEU A 63 -7.70 -15.88 -0.13
N ALA A 64 -7.84 -14.81 -0.92
CA ALA A 64 -8.75 -14.78 -2.05
C ALA A 64 -8.39 -15.80 -3.13
N LEU A 65 -7.08 -16.01 -3.37
CA LEU A 65 -6.60 -16.97 -4.35
C LEU A 65 -6.90 -18.42 -3.94
N ASN A 66 -6.88 -18.71 -2.64
CA ASN A 66 -7.06 -20.07 -2.11
C ASN A 66 -8.50 -20.40 -1.71
N LEU A 67 -9.22 -19.45 -1.10
CA LEU A 67 -10.55 -19.64 -0.53
C LEU A 67 -11.67 -19.06 -1.40
N GLY A 68 -11.31 -18.36 -2.48
CA GLY A 68 -12.23 -17.66 -3.37
C GLY A 68 -12.42 -16.19 -2.99
N ASP A 69 -12.86 -15.39 -3.97
CA ASP A 69 -12.90 -13.93 -3.88
C ASP A 69 -14.35 -13.41 -3.94
N GLY A 70 -15.06 -13.48 -2.81
CA GLY A 70 -16.43 -12.99 -2.70
C GLY A 70 -16.53 -11.46 -2.89
N GLU A 71 -17.69 -10.96 -3.31
CA GLU A 71 -17.85 -9.53 -3.61
C GLU A 71 -17.54 -8.61 -2.43
N THR A 72 -18.07 -8.91 -1.25
CA THR A 72 -17.80 -8.15 -0.02
C THR A 72 -16.31 -8.16 0.33
N PHE A 73 -15.64 -9.32 0.18
CA PHE A 73 -14.22 -9.46 0.47
C PHE A 73 -13.35 -8.63 -0.50
N ARG A 74 -13.71 -8.59 -1.78
CA ARG A 74 -13.08 -7.70 -2.77
C ARG A 74 -13.16 -6.22 -2.39
N TYR A 75 -14.31 -5.75 -1.92
CA TYR A 75 -14.45 -4.35 -1.51
C TYR A 75 -13.55 -4.03 -0.32
N TRP A 76 -13.51 -4.91 0.69
CA TRP A 76 -12.60 -4.76 1.83
C TRP A 76 -11.13 -4.69 1.40
N ARG A 77 -10.70 -5.58 0.50
CA ARG A 77 -9.34 -5.56 -0.07
C ARG A 77 -9.02 -4.24 -0.78
N THR A 78 -9.97 -3.69 -1.54
CA THR A 78 -9.78 -2.39 -2.21
C THR A 78 -9.62 -1.25 -1.20
N VAL A 79 -10.46 -1.22 -0.16
CA VAL A 79 -10.37 -0.21 0.90
C VAL A 79 -9.05 -0.32 1.66
N LEU A 80 -8.62 -1.55 1.97
CA LEU A 80 -7.36 -1.81 2.65
C LEU A 80 -6.15 -1.34 1.83
N ASN A 81 -6.12 -1.68 0.53
CA ASN A 81 -5.07 -1.26 -0.41
C ASN A 81 -5.01 0.27 -0.57
N LEU A 82 -6.17 0.93 -0.69
CA LEU A 82 -6.21 2.38 -0.74
C LEU A 82 -5.69 3.00 0.55
N SER A 83 -6.11 2.46 1.70
CA SER A 83 -5.68 2.94 3.02
C SER A 83 -4.18 2.81 3.21
N SER A 84 -3.56 1.72 2.74
CA SER A 84 -2.10 1.59 2.80
C SER A 84 -1.41 2.69 1.99
N PHE A 85 -1.83 2.94 0.74
CA PHE A 85 -1.21 4.00 -0.06
C PHE A 85 -1.44 5.41 0.49
N LEU A 86 -2.54 5.67 1.18
CA LEU A 86 -2.72 6.95 1.89
C LEU A 86 -1.71 7.12 3.02
N CYS A 87 -1.35 6.06 3.75
CA CYS A 87 -0.26 6.11 4.73
C CYS A 87 1.09 6.44 4.08
N LEU A 88 1.35 5.91 2.87
CA LEU A 88 2.56 6.20 2.11
C LEU A 88 2.64 7.68 1.69
N VAL A 89 1.53 8.23 1.18
CA VAL A 89 1.43 9.65 0.82
C VAL A 89 1.62 10.55 2.04
N GLU A 90 0.99 10.21 3.17
CA GLU A 90 1.12 10.98 4.41
C GLU A 90 2.55 10.94 4.95
N PHE A 91 3.26 9.82 4.79
CA PHE A 91 4.70 9.78 5.09
C PHE A 91 5.48 10.78 4.23
N GLY A 92 5.33 10.74 2.90
CA GLY A 92 6.03 11.66 2.00
C GLY A 92 5.77 13.12 2.37
N ARG A 93 4.50 13.48 2.61
CA ARG A 93 4.07 14.82 3.02
C ARG A 93 4.67 15.27 4.36
N ALA A 94 4.61 14.40 5.37
CA ALA A 94 5.08 14.70 6.71
C ALA A 94 6.62 14.73 6.78
N ALA A 95 7.29 13.79 6.11
CA ALA A 95 8.75 13.73 6.05
C ALA A 95 9.33 14.93 5.29
N THR A 96 8.69 15.40 4.21
CA THR A 96 9.14 16.61 3.49
C THR A 96 9.05 17.85 4.39
N GLY A 97 7.99 17.93 5.21
CA GLY A 97 7.84 19.02 6.18
C GLY A 97 8.95 19.04 7.22
N VAL A 98 9.41 17.87 7.67
CA VAL A 98 10.48 17.73 8.66
C VAL A 98 11.86 17.97 8.04
N LEU A 99 12.14 17.40 6.87
CA LEU A 99 13.48 17.38 6.27
C LEU A 99 13.77 18.61 5.41
N HIS A 100 12.78 19.09 4.66
CA HIS A 100 12.95 20.20 3.70
C HIS A 100 12.23 21.49 4.13
N GLY A 101 11.57 21.49 5.29
CA GLY A 101 10.87 22.67 5.84
C GLY A 101 9.63 23.12 5.04
N LYS A 102 9.29 22.42 3.96
CA LYS A 102 8.12 22.70 3.11
C LYS A 102 7.19 21.49 3.17
N THR A 103 5.94 21.69 3.60
CA THR A 103 4.94 20.61 3.62
C THR A 103 3.78 20.97 2.70
N ALA A 104 3.35 20.02 1.88
CA ALA A 104 2.07 20.16 1.20
C ALA A 104 0.95 20.08 2.25
N GLY A 105 -0.14 20.81 2.00
CA GLY A 105 -1.31 20.76 2.87
C GLY A 105 -1.97 19.39 2.83
N ARG A 106 -2.76 19.07 3.87
CA ARG A 106 -3.50 17.79 3.95
C ARG A 106 -4.50 17.59 2.80
N TRP A 107 -4.85 18.67 2.09
CA TRP A 107 -5.72 18.66 0.91
C TRP A 107 -5.25 17.71 -0.20
N ILE A 108 -3.95 17.38 -0.23
CA ILE A 108 -3.40 16.44 -1.22
C ILE A 108 -4.04 15.04 -1.13
N HIS A 109 -4.50 14.62 0.06
CA HIS A 109 -5.24 13.36 0.21
C HIS A 109 -6.58 13.41 -0.53
N PHE A 110 -7.28 14.54 -0.47
CA PHE A 110 -8.53 14.71 -1.23
C PHE A 110 -8.27 14.70 -2.74
N LEU A 111 -7.14 15.24 -3.20
CA LEU A 111 -6.77 15.16 -4.61
C LEU A 111 -6.52 13.70 -5.04
N PHE A 112 -5.76 12.93 -4.25
CA PHE A 112 -5.55 11.50 -4.56
C PHE A 112 -6.84 10.70 -4.48
N LEU A 113 -7.67 10.92 -3.46
CA LEU A 113 -8.98 10.27 -3.34
C LEU A 113 -9.89 10.61 -4.51
N PHE A 114 -9.92 11.87 -4.94
CA PHE A 114 -10.69 12.30 -6.09
C PHE A 114 -10.24 11.55 -7.35
N VAL A 115 -8.94 11.50 -7.62
CA VAL A 115 -8.38 10.73 -8.75
C VAL A 115 -8.79 9.26 -8.66
N VAL A 116 -8.67 8.63 -7.49
CA VAL A 116 -9.08 7.23 -7.31
C VAL A 116 -10.56 7.02 -7.61
N ILE A 117 -11.43 7.89 -7.11
CA ILE A 117 -12.89 7.80 -7.33
C ILE A 117 -13.24 7.95 -8.81
N THR A 118 -12.52 8.78 -9.57
CA THR A 118 -12.74 8.89 -11.04
C THR A 118 -12.45 7.60 -11.80
N GLY A 119 -11.73 6.64 -11.21
CA GLY A 119 -11.54 5.31 -11.79
C GLY A 119 -12.81 4.46 -11.80
N TYR A 120 -13.75 4.68 -10.87
CA TYR A 120 -14.98 3.88 -10.77
C TYR A 120 -15.88 3.91 -12.02
N PRO A 121 -16.22 5.07 -12.62
CA PRO A 121 -17.03 5.09 -13.83
C PRO A 121 -16.34 4.49 -15.06
N LEU A 122 -15.01 4.30 -15.06
CA LEU A 122 -14.26 3.80 -16.20
C LEU A 122 -14.24 2.27 -16.26
N ASP A 123 -13.98 1.61 -15.14
CA ASP A 123 -13.80 0.15 -15.07
C ASP A 123 -14.33 -0.42 -13.73
N GLY A 124 -15.32 0.25 -13.15
CA GLY A 124 -15.91 -0.11 -11.86
C GLY A 124 -14.86 -0.20 -10.75
N ARG A 125 -14.94 -1.28 -9.95
CA ARG A 125 -14.01 -1.55 -8.85
C ARG A 125 -12.57 -1.81 -9.31
N ASN A 126 -12.37 -2.35 -10.52
CA ASN A 126 -11.02 -2.52 -11.06
C ASN A 126 -10.36 -1.17 -11.33
N GLY A 127 -11.12 -0.21 -11.85
CA GLY A 127 -10.67 1.17 -12.00
C GLY A 127 -10.20 1.80 -10.69
N LEU A 128 -10.93 1.60 -9.58
CA LEU A 128 -10.49 2.05 -8.25
C LEU A 128 -9.14 1.44 -7.85
N ASN A 129 -8.94 0.14 -8.09
CA ASN A 129 -7.71 -0.57 -7.75
C ASN A 129 -6.53 -0.06 -8.61
N ILE A 130 -6.71 0.06 -9.92
CA ILE A 130 -5.72 0.59 -10.85
C ILE A 130 -5.31 2.01 -10.42
N PHE A 131 -6.28 2.90 -10.25
CA PHE A 131 -5.98 4.29 -9.92
C PHE A 131 -5.36 4.42 -8.52
N SER A 132 -5.72 3.58 -7.55
CA SER A 132 -5.04 3.55 -6.24
C SER A 132 -3.55 3.18 -6.34
N ARG A 133 -3.19 2.26 -7.24
CA ARG A 133 -1.80 1.82 -7.42
C ARG A 133 -0.97 2.88 -8.14
N TYR A 134 -1.52 3.51 -9.16
CA TYR A 134 -0.77 4.48 -9.98
C TYR A 134 -0.78 5.90 -9.44
N ALA A 135 -1.87 6.36 -8.80
CA ALA A 135 -1.92 7.69 -8.24
C ALA A 135 -1.23 7.73 -6.85
N PRO A 136 -1.88 7.34 -5.73
CA PRO A 136 -1.23 7.43 -4.44
C PRO A 136 -0.10 6.40 -4.26
N GLY A 137 -0.15 5.23 -4.89
CA GLY A 137 0.92 4.23 -4.78
C GLY A 137 2.23 4.66 -5.46
N PHE A 138 2.21 4.82 -6.78
CA PHE A 138 3.42 5.17 -7.54
C PHE A 138 3.91 6.60 -7.25
N LEU A 139 3.03 7.61 -7.27
CA LEU A 139 3.45 8.98 -6.96
C LEU A 139 3.83 9.16 -5.49
N GLY A 140 3.14 8.47 -4.57
CA GLY A 140 3.53 8.43 -3.17
C GLY A 140 4.91 7.81 -2.98
N GLY A 141 5.20 6.69 -3.66
CA GLY A 141 6.52 6.05 -3.64
C GLY A 141 7.64 6.96 -4.16
N LEU A 142 7.42 7.65 -5.28
CA LEU A 142 8.37 8.64 -5.81
C LEU A 142 8.61 9.78 -4.82
N TRP A 143 7.54 10.26 -4.17
CA TRP A 143 7.64 11.32 -3.18
C TRP A 143 8.46 10.87 -1.96
N VAL A 144 8.21 9.66 -1.45
CA VAL A 144 9.02 9.06 -0.36
C VAL A 144 10.49 8.97 -0.76
N ALA A 145 10.79 8.48 -1.96
CA ALA A 145 12.15 8.35 -2.46
C ALA A 145 12.87 9.72 -2.54
N TYR A 146 12.22 10.72 -3.11
CA TYR A 146 12.74 12.09 -3.19
C TYR A 146 12.96 12.74 -1.82
N THR A 147 12.15 12.38 -0.84
CA THR A 147 12.23 12.97 0.51
C THR A 147 13.39 12.38 1.32
N LEU A 148 13.85 11.18 0.97
CA LEU A 148 14.92 10.46 1.66
C LEU A 148 16.27 10.52 0.92
N SER A 149 16.30 11.11 -0.28
CA SER A 149 17.52 11.34 -1.08
C SER A 149 18.22 12.63 -0.66
#